data_AF-A0A453HW09-F1
#
_entry.id   AF-A0A453HW09-F1
#
_cell.length_a   1.000
_cell.length_b   1.000
_cell.length_c   1.000
_cell.angle_alpha   90.00
_cell.angle_beta   90.00
_cell.angle_gamma   90.00
#
_symmetry.space_group_name_H-M   'P 1'
#
loop_
_entity.id
_entity.type
_entity.pdbx_description
1 polymer ?
#
loop_
_entity_poly.entity_id
_entity_poly.type
_entity_poly.pdbx_seq_one_letter_code
_entity_poly.pdbx_strand_id
1 'polypeptide(L)' 'ISKALSPRYRGLSAYEKEYLAILVAVEQWRPYLQHAEFIILTDQRSLVHLEEQRLATP' A
#
# COMPACT_ATOMS: atom_id res chain seq x y z
N ILE A 1 3.27 11.02 11.63
CA ILE A 1 3.97 11.79 10.56
C ILE A 1 3.42 11.30 9.23
N SER A 2 2.74 12.16 8.47
CA SER A 2 2.33 11.86 7.09
C SER A 2 3.51 12.20 6.15
N LYS A 3 3.91 11.25 5.29
CA LYS A 3 5.03 11.43 4.36
C LYS A 3 4.48 11.66 2.96
N ALA A 4 4.73 12.85 2.41
CA ALA A 4 4.34 13.14 1.03
C ALA A 4 5.12 12.23 0.06
N LEU A 5 4.41 11.65 -0.91
CA LEU A 5 5.02 10.89 -1.99
C LEU A 5 5.95 11.82 -2.80
N SER A 6 7.23 11.45 -2.90
CA SER A 6 8.25 12.17 -3.67
C SER A 6 7.81 12.49 -5.11
N PRO A 7 8.36 13.54 -5.76
CA PRO A 7 8.01 13.94 -7.13
C PRO A 7 8.16 12.83 -8.18
N ARG A 8 9.02 11.84 -7.91
CA ARG A 8 9.22 10.65 -8.74
C ARG A 8 7.96 9.79 -8.91
N TYR A 9 7.02 9.87 -7.98
CA TYR A 9 5.78 9.10 -8.03
C TYR A 9 4.67 9.84 -8.78
N ARG A 10 4.91 11.04 -9.31
CA ARG A 10 3.86 11.86 -9.95
C ARG A 10 3.23 11.18 -11.18
N GLY A 11 4.01 10.40 -11.93
CA GLY A 11 3.57 9.65 -13.11
C GLY A 11 2.87 8.30 -12.83
N LEU A 12 2.84 7.85 -11.58
CA LEU A 12 2.15 6.62 -11.21
C LEU A 12 0.63 6.81 -11.22
N SER A 13 -0.07 5.76 -11.62
CA SER A 13 -1.52 5.66 -11.48
C SER A 13 -1.96 5.80 -10.03
N ALA A 14 -3.24 6.14 -9.81
CA ALA A 14 -3.81 6.18 -8.48
C ALA A 14 -3.71 4.84 -7.77
N TYR A 15 -3.73 3.71 -8.48
CA TYR A 15 -3.50 2.40 -7.87
C TYR A 15 -2.08 2.26 -7.31
N GLU A 16 -1.07 2.52 -8.14
CA GLU A 16 0.34 2.31 -7.77
C GLU A 16 0.76 3.20 -6.59
N LYS A 17 0.29 4.46 -6.56
CA LYS A 17 0.57 5.40 -5.44
C LYS A 17 0.04 4.88 -4.11
N GLU A 18 -1.16 4.32 -4.14
CA GLU A 18 -1.87 3.88 -2.93
C GLU A 18 -1.32 2.55 -2.45
N TYR A 19 -0.97 1.66 -3.37
CA TYR A 19 -0.23 0.45 -3.06
C TYR A 19 1.12 0.76 -2.40
N LEU A 20 1.86 1.74 -2.93
CA LEU A 20 3.10 2.23 -2.32
C LEU A 20 2.86 2.82 -0.92
N ALA A 21 1.77 3.57 -0.73
CA ALA A 21 1.42 4.13 0.57
C ALA A 21 1.19 3.01 1.61
N ILE A 22 0.51 1.92 1.22
CA ILE A 22 0.34 0.73 2.07
C ILE A 22 1.67 0.10 2.41
N LEU A 23 2.52 -0.19 1.41
CA LEU A 23 3.83 -0.81 1.65
C LEU A 23 4.69 0.00 2.62
N VAL A 24 4.73 1.33 2.42
CA VAL A 24 5.51 2.23 3.30
C VAL A 24 4.94 2.25 4.71
N ALA A 25 3.61 2.26 4.87
CA ALA A 25 2.98 2.19 6.18
C ALA A 25 3.31 0.87 6.88
N VAL A 26 3.16 -0.27 6.19
CA VAL A 26 3.48 -1.59 6.76
C VAL A 26 4.94 -1.68 7.17
N GLU A 27 5.88 -1.23 6.34
CA GLU A 27 7.31 -1.25 6.68
C GLU A 27 7.61 -0.37 7.91
N GLN A 28 6.96 0.80 8.02
CA GLN A 28 7.13 1.70 9.15
C GLN A 28 6.64 1.09 10.47
N TRP A 29 5.53 0.34 10.43
CA TRP A 29 4.93 -0.28 11.63
C TRP A 29 5.32 -1.75 11.80
N ARG A 30 6.21 -2.28 10.95
CA ARG A 30 6.63 -3.68 10.92
C ARG A 30 6.99 -4.27 12.29
N PRO A 31 7.75 -3.59 13.18
CA PRO A 31 8.07 -4.15 14.49
C PRO A 31 6.83 -4.46 15.36
N TYR A 32 5.72 -3.75 15.13
CA TYR A 32 4.46 -3.93 15.85
C TYR A 32 3.51 -4.88 15.14
N LEU A 33 3.52 -4.90 13.80
CA LEU A 33 2.60 -5.69 13.00
C LEU A 33 3.08 -7.12 12.72
N GLN A 34 4.39 -7.38 12.74
CA GLN A 34 4.95 -8.68 12.31
C GLN A 34 4.57 -9.88 13.21
N HIS A 35 4.04 -9.63 14.41
CA HIS A 35 3.74 -10.67 15.40
C HIS A 35 2.24 -10.95 15.56
N ALA A 36 1.37 -10.26 14.82
CA ALA A 36 -0.07 -10.40 14.93
C ALA A 36 -0.75 -10.20 13.58
N GLU A 37 -1.94 -10.78 13.43
CA GLU A 37 -2.83 -10.39 12.34
C GLU A 37 -3.25 -8.93 12.52
N PHE A 38 -3.32 -8.20 11.41
CA PHE A 38 -3.71 -6.81 11.41
C PHE A 38 -4.64 -6.52 10.23
N ILE A 39 -5.49 -5.50 10.41
CA ILE A 39 -6.45 -5.07 9.41
C ILE A 39 -6.02 -3.67 8.93
N ILE A 40 -5.85 -3.53 7.63
CA ILE A 40 -5.66 -2.22 6.99
C ILE A 40 -7.04 -1.70 6.60
N LEU A 41 -7.45 -0.58 7.20
CA LEU A 41 -8.65 0.15 6.80
C LEU A 41 -8.24 1.27 5.84
N THR A 42 -8.79 1.25 4.63
CA THR A 42 -8.56 2.25 3.60
C THR A 42 -9.88 2.59 2.90
N ASP A 43 -10.09 3.86 2.59
CA ASP A 43 -11.22 4.37 1.81
C ASP A 43 -10.97 4.35 0.30
N GLN A 44 -9.81 3.86 -0.13
CA GLN A 44 -9.35 3.90 -1.51
C GLN A 44 -9.96 2.77 -2.36
N ARG A 45 -10.84 3.15 -3.29
CA ARG A 45 -11.46 2.22 -4.26
C ARG A 45 -10.51 1.67 -5.33
N SER A 46 -9.32 2.25 -5.48
CA SER A 46 -8.36 1.82 -6.51
C SER A 46 -7.80 0.42 -6.23
N LEU A 47 -7.81 -0.04 -4.97
CA LEU A 47 -7.25 -1.33 -4.54
C LEU A 47 -8.24 -2.50 -4.64
N VAL A 48 -9.42 -2.32 -5.24
CA VAL A 48 -10.47 -3.35 -5.34
C VAL A 48 -9.99 -4.63 -6.03
N HIS A 49 -8.98 -4.54 -6.92
CA HIS A 49 -8.44 -5.68 -7.66
C HIS A 49 -7.09 -6.20 -7.11
N LEU A 50 -6.78 -5.92 -5.84
CA LEU A 50 -5.50 -6.33 -5.22
C LEU A 50 -5.31 -7.86 -5.24
N GLU A 51 -6.38 -8.62 -4.98
CA GLU A 51 -6.34 -10.09 -5.01
C GLU A 51 -6.10 -10.65 -6.41
N GLU A 52 -6.68 -10.03 -7.44
CA GLU A 52 -6.48 -10.41 -8.84
C GLU A 52 -5.03 -10.21 -9.28
N GLN A 53 -4.36 -9.16 -8.78
CA GLN A 53 -2.94 -8.91 -9.07
C GLN A 53 -2.00 -9.89 -8.36
N ARG A 54 -2.32 -10.36 -7.15
CA ARG A 54 -1.52 -11.40 -6.46
C ARG A 54 -1.47 -12.70 -7.26
N LEU A 55 -2.52 -13.00 -8.02
CA LEU A 55 -2.59 -14.19 -8.88
C LEU A 55 -1.86 -13.99 -10.23
N ALA A 56 -1.66 -12.75 -10.65
CA ALA A 56 -1.05 -12.40 -11.94
C ALA A 56 0.47 -12.19 -11.88
N THR A 57 1.08 -12.24 -10.70
CA THR A 57 2.55 -12.13 -10.56
C THR A 57 3.11 -13.56 -10.39
N PRO A 58 3.84 -14.12 -11.38
CA PRO A 58 4.41 -15.46 -11.30
C PRO A 58 5.53 -15.59 -10.27
#